data_AF-A0A7W9YU84-F1
#
_entry.id   AF-A0A7W9YU84-F1
#
_cell.length_a   1.000
_cell.length_b   1.000
_cell.length_c   1.000
_cell.angle_alpha   90.00
_cell.angle_beta   90.00
_cell.angle_gamma   90.00
#
_symmetry.space_group_name_H-M   'P 1'
#
loop_
_entity.id
_entity.type
_entity.pdbx_description
1 polymer ?
#
loop_
_entity_poly.entity_id
_entity_poly.type
_entity_poly.pdbx_seq_one_letter_code
_entity_poly.pdbx_strand_id
1 'polypeptide(L)'
;MADMGQASNAVFHTLSVIGRSVTVAALVAIAPTGISAEAAEPVTVAMAGFDFVDTSGETRDQTAEHDRRLQALDRTILDSLAVEKNLRTVPLDCVDKCTVGSAGVEALSRQAVEAGASHLLIGQVRKMSTLVGGVKFAVIDLDTNRPTCDRFLSYRGDTDEAWSRAAAYAAQDVAKHCLPGP
;
A
#
# COMPACT_ATOMS: atom_id res chain seq x y z
N MET A 1 -57.70 10.25 64.12
CA MET A 1 -56.38 9.59 63.96
C MET A 1 -55.36 10.72 63.88
N ALA A 2 -54.99 11.38 64.98
CA ALA A 2 -54.21 10.92 66.14
C ALA A 2 -52.86 10.33 65.70
N ASP A 3 -51.69 10.73 66.20
CA ASP A 3 -51.29 11.81 67.11
C ASP A 3 -49.76 11.93 67.00
N MET A 4 -49.27 13.06 67.46
CA MET A 4 -47.92 13.52 67.74
C MET A 4 -47.26 12.74 68.89
N GLY A 5 -45.93 12.79 69.01
CA GLY A 5 -45.21 12.44 70.25
C GLY A 5 -44.03 11.50 70.04
N GLN A 6 -42.76 11.93 70.02
CA GLN A 6 -41.95 12.41 71.16
C GLN A 6 -41.60 11.25 72.12
N ALA A 7 -40.39 10.68 72.02
CA ALA A 7 -39.18 10.98 72.82
C ALA A 7 -38.99 10.03 74.02
N SER A 8 -37.76 9.52 74.21
CA SER A 8 -36.88 9.95 75.32
C SER A 8 -35.67 9.04 75.55
N ASN A 9 -34.53 9.71 75.63
CA ASN A 9 -33.29 9.49 76.38
C ASN A 9 -33.13 8.26 77.29
N ALA A 10 -31.92 7.68 77.22
CA ALA A 10 -31.10 7.47 78.42
C ALA A 10 -29.60 7.51 78.06
N VAL A 11 -28.84 8.23 78.89
CA VAL A 11 -27.39 8.42 78.89
C VAL A 11 -26.75 7.24 79.63
N PHE A 12 -25.54 6.79 79.25
CA PHE A 12 -24.35 6.72 80.12
C PHE A 12 -23.23 5.78 79.63
N HIS A 13 -22.02 6.34 79.70
CA HIS A 13 -20.72 5.76 80.08
C HIS A 13 -19.95 4.75 79.20
N THR A 14 -18.89 5.29 78.60
CA THR A 14 -17.48 4.82 78.64
C THR A 14 -17.17 3.34 78.41
N LEU A 15 -16.32 3.06 77.42
CA LEU A 15 -14.93 2.62 77.64
C LEU A 15 -14.17 2.48 76.31
N SER A 16 -12.95 2.99 76.33
CA SER A 16 -11.93 2.85 75.29
C SER A 16 -11.57 1.39 75.06
N VAL A 17 -11.58 0.93 73.81
CA VAL A 17 -10.72 -0.16 73.34
C VAL A 17 -10.23 0.16 71.93
N ILE A 18 -8.93 0.33 71.82
CA ILE A 18 -8.16 0.48 70.58
C ILE A 18 -8.26 -0.85 69.81
N GLY A 19 -9.12 -0.90 68.80
CA GLY A 19 -9.21 -2.00 67.84
C GLY A 19 -8.39 -1.68 66.59
N ARG A 20 -7.30 -2.43 66.36
CA ARG A 20 -6.47 -2.34 65.15
C ARG A 20 -7.31 -2.69 63.92
N SER A 21 -7.67 -1.68 63.12
CA SER A 21 -8.27 -1.88 61.80
C SER A 21 -7.22 -2.50 60.86
N VAL A 22 -7.38 -3.77 60.52
CA VAL A 22 -6.67 -4.39 59.39
C VAL A 22 -7.47 -4.07 58.13
N THR A 23 -7.07 -3.01 57.43
CA THR A 23 -7.65 -2.65 56.13
C THR A 23 -7.06 -3.58 55.06
N VAL A 24 -7.82 -4.60 54.65
CA VAL A 24 -7.49 -5.39 53.45
C VAL A 24 -7.94 -4.58 52.23
N ALA A 25 -7.00 -3.87 51.60
CA ALA A 25 -7.23 -3.22 50.31
C ALA A 25 -7.19 -4.28 49.19
N ALA A 26 -8.35 -4.62 48.65
CA ALA A 26 -8.46 -5.47 47.46
C ALA A 26 -7.96 -4.69 46.23
N LEU A 27 -6.79 -5.04 45.72
CA LEU A 27 -6.29 -4.60 44.41
C LEU A 27 -7.14 -5.24 43.31
N VAL A 28 -8.06 -4.48 42.74
CA VAL A 28 -8.71 -4.83 41.47
C VAL A 28 -7.69 -4.57 40.36
N ALA A 29 -7.03 -5.64 39.90
CA ALA A 29 -6.17 -5.60 38.72
C ALA A 29 -7.06 -5.47 37.48
N ILE A 30 -7.17 -4.25 36.94
CA ILE A 30 -7.75 -4.01 35.61
C ILE A 30 -6.71 -4.53 34.60
N ALA A 31 -6.90 -5.75 34.13
CA ALA A 31 -6.09 -6.28 33.04
C ALA A 31 -6.39 -5.46 31.77
N PRO A 32 -5.38 -4.90 31.08
CA PRO A 32 -5.61 -4.28 29.79
C PRO A 32 -5.99 -5.37 28.80
N THR A 33 -7.25 -5.36 28.33
CA THR A 33 -7.64 -6.10 27.13
C THR A 33 -6.96 -5.42 25.96
N GLY A 34 -5.78 -5.92 25.58
CA GLY A 34 -5.11 -5.50 24.35
C GLY A 34 -6.02 -5.83 23.18
N ILE A 35 -6.52 -4.78 22.49
CA ILE A 35 -7.08 -4.93 21.15
C ILE A 35 -5.87 -5.24 20.26
N SER A 36 -5.69 -6.50 19.90
CA SER A 36 -4.78 -6.86 18.82
C SER A 36 -5.33 -6.21 17.55
N ALA A 37 -4.64 -5.21 17.03
CA ALA A 37 -4.87 -4.76 15.66
C ALA A 37 -4.50 -5.95 14.77
N GLU A 38 -5.50 -6.55 14.13
CA GLU A 38 -5.27 -7.54 13.08
C GLU A 38 -4.50 -6.82 11.99
N ALA A 39 -3.24 -7.23 11.78
CA ALA A 39 -2.43 -6.64 10.73
C ALA A 39 -3.14 -6.94 9.40
N ALA A 40 -3.56 -5.89 8.70
CA ALA A 40 -4.16 -6.03 7.38
C ALA A 40 -3.22 -6.84 6.48
N GLU A 41 -3.76 -7.80 5.74
CA GLU A 41 -2.95 -8.56 4.79
C GLU A 41 -2.32 -7.62 3.77
N PRO A 42 -1.04 -7.83 3.40
CA PRO A 42 -0.37 -6.97 2.44
C PRO A 42 -1.04 -7.05 1.08
N VAL A 43 -1.14 -5.91 0.40
CA VAL A 43 -1.67 -5.82 -0.96
C VAL A 43 -0.74 -6.57 -1.92
N THR A 44 -1.28 -7.52 -2.69
CA THR A 44 -0.50 -8.30 -3.64
C THR A 44 -0.56 -7.68 -5.03
N VAL A 45 0.61 -7.32 -5.56
CA VAL A 45 0.71 -6.60 -6.85
C VAL A 45 1.49 -7.43 -7.84
N ALA A 46 0.85 -7.79 -8.95
CA ALA A 46 1.56 -8.23 -10.15
C ALA A 46 1.92 -7.02 -11.01
N MET A 47 3.02 -7.11 -11.76
CA MET A 47 3.41 -6.09 -12.73
C MET A 47 3.65 -6.73 -14.09
N ALA A 48 2.96 -6.23 -15.11
CA ALA A 48 3.28 -6.52 -16.50
C ALA A 48 4.50 -5.71 -16.97
N GLY A 49 5.22 -6.18 -17.98
CA GLY A 49 6.29 -5.39 -18.58
C GLY A 49 5.75 -4.09 -19.18
N PHE A 50 6.53 -3.01 -19.11
CA PHE A 50 6.14 -1.75 -19.73
C PHE A 50 6.32 -1.81 -21.25
N ASP A 51 5.37 -1.26 -22.00
CA ASP A 51 5.55 -0.99 -23.42
C ASP A 51 6.50 0.20 -23.64
N PHE A 52 7.09 0.31 -24.83
CA PHE A 52 7.86 1.48 -25.24
C PHE A 52 7.34 2.02 -26.58
N VAL A 53 7.17 3.34 -26.64
CA VAL A 53 6.77 4.05 -27.87
C VAL A 53 7.65 5.28 -28.06
N ASP A 54 8.38 5.33 -29.16
CA ASP A 54 9.11 6.53 -29.60
C ASP A 54 8.28 7.33 -30.61
N THR A 55 7.99 8.58 -30.27
CA THR A 55 7.31 9.56 -31.13
C THR A 55 8.17 10.78 -31.46
N SER A 56 9.46 10.73 -31.17
CA SER A 56 10.39 11.85 -31.30
C SER A 56 10.77 12.21 -32.73
N GLY A 57 10.65 11.26 -33.68
CA GLY A 57 11.09 11.46 -35.06
C GLY A 57 12.61 11.56 -35.23
N GLU A 58 13.38 11.18 -34.21
CA GLU A 58 14.84 11.15 -34.28
C GLU A 58 15.32 10.05 -35.26
N THR A 59 16.34 10.37 -36.07
CA THR A 59 16.83 9.47 -37.13
C THR A 59 17.83 8.43 -36.65
N ARG A 60 18.42 8.64 -35.46
CA ARG A 60 19.41 7.73 -34.88
C ARG A 60 18.67 6.50 -34.36
N ASP A 61 19.15 5.31 -34.72
CA ASP A 61 18.70 4.07 -34.09
C ASP A 61 19.23 3.98 -32.65
N GLN A 62 18.29 3.82 -31.71
CA GLN A 62 18.54 3.77 -30.27
C GLN A 62 17.85 2.54 -29.65
N THR A 63 17.37 1.62 -30.48
CA THR A 63 16.51 0.50 -30.06
C THR A 63 17.15 -0.31 -28.93
N ALA A 64 18.42 -0.67 -29.08
CA ALA A 64 19.14 -1.43 -28.06
C ALA A 64 19.37 -0.65 -26.75
N GLU A 65 19.47 0.68 -26.80
CA GLU A 65 19.60 1.50 -25.60
C GLU A 65 18.28 1.60 -24.85
N HIS A 66 17.19 1.86 -25.58
CA HIS A 66 15.84 1.92 -25.00
C HIS A 66 15.38 0.56 -24.48
N ASP A 67 15.70 -0.55 -25.14
CA ASP A 67 15.41 -1.89 -24.62
C ASP A 67 16.10 -2.15 -23.28
N ARG A 68 17.39 -1.80 -23.15
CA ARG A 68 18.11 -1.93 -21.88
C ARG A 68 17.53 -1.04 -20.80
N ARG A 69 17.17 0.20 -21.14
CA ARG A 69 16.57 1.15 -20.20
C ARG A 69 15.17 0.72 -19.75
N LEU A 70 14.37 0.15 -20.64
CA LEU A 70 13.04 -0.38 -20.32
C LEU A 70 13.14 -1.55 -19.33
N GLN A 71 14.06 -2.49 -19.58
CA GLN A 71 14.34 -3.58 -18.63
C GLN A 71 14.88 -3.08 -17.28
N ALA A 72 15.65 -2.00 -17.27
CA ALA A 72 16.12 -1.38 -16.03
C ALA A 72 14.99 -0.63 -15.30
N LEU A 73 14.08 0.01 -16.04
CA LEU A 73 12.90 0.67 -15.50
C LEU A 73 11.96 -0.35 -14.84
N ASP A 74 11.64 -1.45 -15.50
CA ASP A 74 10.79 -2.52 -14.94
C ASP A 74 11.38 -3.06 -13.63
N ARG A 75 12.68 -3.38 -13.62
CA ARG A 75 13.38 -3.82 -12.40
C ARG A 75 13.34 -2.77 -11.30
N THR A 76 13.61 -1.50 -11.64
CA THR A 76 13.59 -0.41 -10.66
C THR A 76 12.22 -0.23 -10.03
N ILE A 77 11.14 -0.37 -10.81
CA ILE A 77 9.77 -0.30 -10.29
C ILE A 77 9.51 -1.47 -9.32
N LEU A 78 9.82 -2.70 -9.74
CA LEU A 78 9.64 -3.89 -8.89
C LEU A 78 10.43 -3.79 -7.58
N ASP A 79 11.71 -3.42 -7.65
CA ASP A 79 12.58 -3.27 -6.48
C ASP A 79 12.05 -2.18 -5.54
N SER A 80 11.54 -1.07 -6.09
CA SER A 80 10.97 0.02 -5.31
C SER A 80 9.64 -0.35 -4.65
N LEU A 81 8.80 -1.16 -5.31
CA LEU A 81 7.56 -1.66 -4.70
C LEU A 81 7.83 -2.73 -3.65
N ALA A 82 8.86 -3.56 -3.83
CA ALA A 82 9.20 -4.64 -2.90
C ALA A 82 9.70 -4.17 -1.53
N VAL A 83 10.13 -2.91 -1.41
CA VAL A 83 10.54 -2.32 -0.11
C VAL A 83 9.38 -1.68 0.66
N GLU A 84 8.19 -1.57 0.05
CA GLU A 84 7.00 -1.04 0.71
C GLU A 84 6.40 -2.07 1.68
N LYS A 85 6.23 -1.69 2.95
CA LYS A 85 5.91 -2.63 4.04
C LYS A 85 4.57 -3.36 3.88
N ASN A 86 3.61 -2.73 3.22
CA ASN A 86 2.24 -3.23 3.08
C ASN A 86 1.98 -3.82 1.69
N LEU A 87 3.04 -3.99 0.88
CA LEU A 87 2.93 -4.52 -0.46
C LEU A 87 3.72 -5.83 -0.55
N ARG A 88 3.22 -6.76 -1.36
CA ARG A 88 3.94 -7.95 -1.79
C ARG A 88 3.86 -8.04 -3.30
N THR A 89 4.99 -8.02 -3.98
CA THR A 89 5.02 -8.25 -5.42
C THR A 89 4.87 -9.75 -5.70
N VAL A 90 4.13 -10.09 -6.74
CA VAL A 90 4.01 -11.47 -7.23
C VAL A 90 4.44 -11.53 -8.71
N PRO A 91 5.25 -12.52 -9.09
CA PRO A 91 5.69 -12.64 -10.47
C PRO A 91 4.53 -13.10 -11.36
N LEU A 92 4.48 -12.58 -12.58
CA LEU A 92 3.67 -13.15 -13.66
C LEU A 92 4.48 -14.25 -14.35
N ASP A 93 3.86 -15.41 -14.59
CA ASP A 93 4.48 -16.46 -15.39
C ASP A 93 4.30 -16.14 -16.88
N CYS A 94 5.35 -15.56 -17.44
CA CYS A 94 5.30 -14.87 -18.70
C CYS A 94 6.28 -15.47 -19.72
N VAL A 95 5.75 -15.86 -20.87
CA VAL A 95 6.54 -16.11 -22.07
C VAL A 95 6.73 -14.77 -22.80
N ASP A 96 7.98 -14.29 -22.84
CA ASP A 96 8.45 -12.98 -23.35
C ASP A 96 8.08 -11.74 -22.49
N LYS A 97 8.20 -10.53 -23.06
CA LYS A 97 8.10 -9.24 -22.32
C LYS A 97 6.76 -9.02 -21.60
N CYS A 98 5.70 -9.74 -21.97
CA CYS A 98 4.40 -9.71 -21.28
C CYS A 98 3.86 -8.28 -21.03
N THR A 99 3.67 -7.53 -22.10
CA THR A 99 3.18 -6.15 -22.04
C THR A 99 1.71 -6.07 -22.45
N VAL A 100 1.08 -4.91 -22.24
CA VAL A 100 -0.28 -4.66 -22.75
C VAL A 100 -0.29 -4.77 -24.27
N GLY A 101 0.74 -4.28 -24.96
CA GLY A 101 0.88 -4.37 -26.41
C GLY A 101 0.96 -5.80 -26.95
N SER A 102 1.56 -6.74 -26.21
CA SER A 102 1.70 -8.13 -26.67
C SER A 102 0.57 -9.06 -26.22
N ALA A 103 0.12 -8.95 -24.97
CA ALA A 103 -0.85 -9.88 -24.38
C ALA A 103 -2.26 -9.28 -24.23
N GLY A 104 -2.37 -7.95 -24.13
CA GLY A 104 -3.60 -7.26 -23.78
C GLY A 104 -3.94 -7.33 -22.29
N VAL A 105 -4.73 -6.37 -21.83
CA VAL A 105 -5.06 -6.21 -20.40
C VAL A 105 -5.81 -7.43 -19.85
N GLU A 106 -6.77 -7.99 -20.60
CA GLU A 106 -7.60 -9.11 -20.13
C GLU A 106 -6.76 -10.36 -19.81
N ALA A 107 -5.83 -10.72 -20.70
CA ALA A 107 -4.97 -11.89 -20.50
C ALA A 107 -4.00 -11.68 -19.33
N LEU A 108 -3.47 -10.46 -19.17
CA LEU A 108 -2.60 -10.11 -18.04
C LEU A 108 -3.35 -10.13 -16.71
N SER A 109 -4.59 -9.60 -16.66
CA SER A 109 -5.42 -9.64 -15.46
C SER A 109 -5.70 -11.08 -15.02
N ARG A 110 -6.01 -11.97 -15.97
CA ARG A 110 -6.22 -13.41 -15.65
C ARG A 110 -4.97 -14.05 -15.08
N GLN A 111 -3.81 -13.85 -15.71
CA GLN A 111 -2.52 -14.37 -15.21
C GLN A 111 -2.17 -13.81 -13.83
N ALA A 112 -2.47 -12.53 -13.58
CA ALA A 112 -2.25 -11.90 -12.28
C ALA A 112 -3.12 -12.53 -11.19
N VAL A 113 -4.40 -12.79 -11.47
CA VAL A 113 -5.30 -13.51 -10.55
C VAL A 113 -4.79 -14.93 -10.29
N GLU A 114 -4.38 -15.65 -11.32
CA GLU A 114 -3.80 -17.01 -11.21
C GLU A 114 -2.52 -17.02 -10.36
N ALA A 115 -1.72 -15.95 -10.42
CA ALA A 115 -0.52 -15.75 -9.61
C ALA A 115 -0.83 -15.26 -8.17
N GLY A 116 -2.10 -15.03 -7.82
CA GLY A 116 -2.52 -14.58 -6.48
C GLY A 116 -2.33 -13.08 -6.23
N ALA A 117 -2.31 -12.26 -7.28
CA ALA A 117 -2.35 -10.80 -7.17
C ALA A 117 -3.78 -10.32 -6.90
N SER A 118 -3.92 -9.27 -6.08
CA SER A 118 -5.16 -8.49 -5.97
C SER A 118 -5.15 -7.28 -6.89
N HIS A 119 -3.96 -6.83 -7.31
CA HIS A 119 -3.80 -5.69 -8.20
C HIS A 119 -2.81 -6.00 -9.33
N LEU A 120 -3.05 -5.42 -10.50
CA LEU A 120 -2.14 -5.49 -11.65
C LEU A 120 -1.67 -4.08 -12.02
N LEU A 121 -0.36 -3.86 -12.01
CA LEU A 121 0.30 -2.69 -12.57
C LEU A 121 0.63 -2.94 -14.05
N ILE A 122 0.18 -2.03 -14.92
CA ILE A 122 0.51 -2.00 -16.34
C ILE A 122 1.02 -0.61 -16.73
N GLY A 123 1.83 -0.51 -17.79
CA GLY A 123 2.27 0.80 -18.25
C GLY A 123 3.03 0.84 -19.56
N GLN A 124 3.45 2.05 -19.92
CA GLN A 124 4.17 2.38 -21.13
C GLN A 124 5.11 3.56 -20.89
N VAL A 125 6.33 3.46 -21.41
CA VAL A 125 7.23 4.60 -21.57
C VAL A 125 7.00 5.21 -22.96
N ARG A 126 6.76 6.52 -23.00
CA ARG A 126 6.65 7.31 -24.24
C ARG A 126 7.81 8.30 -24.34
N LYS A 127 8.63 8.15 -25.38
CA LYS A 127 9.64 9.15 -25.76
C LYS A 127 9.01 10.16 -26.72
N MET A 128 9.07 11.44 -26.37
CA MET A 128 8.59 12.55 -27.21
C MET A 128 9.74 13.33 -27.83
N SER A 129 10.89 13.39 -27.15
CA SER A 129 12.16 13.96 -27.65
C SER A 129 13.31 13.49 -26.75
N THR A 130 14.55 13.80 -27.13
CA THR A 130 15.72 13.65 -26.23
C THR A 130 15.52 14.37 -24.89
N LEU A 131 14.78 15.50 -24.87
CA LEU A 131 14.58 16.29 -23.66
C LEU A 131 13.38 15.85 -22.83
N VAL A 132 12.32 15.29 -23.43
CA VAL A 132 11.04 15.03 -22.77
C VAL A 132 10.58 13.59 -23.03
N GLY A 133 10.41 12.86 -21.93
CA GLY A 133 9.81 11.53 -21.88
C GLY A 133 8.62 11.49 -20.92
N GLY A 134 7.87 10.40 -20.94
CA GLY A 134 6.79 10.17 -20.00
C GLY A 134 6.61 8.70 -19.67
N VAL A 135 6.14 8.44 -18.45
CA VAL A 135 5.71 7.11 -18.00
C VAL A 135 4.20 7.19 -17.81
N LYS A 136 3.45 6.44 -18.62
CA LYS A 136 2.02 6.20 -18.43
C LYS A 136 1.84 4.89 -17.68
N PHE A 137 0.98 4.84 -16.68
CA PHE A 137 0.63 3.59 -16.01
C PHE A 137 -0.78 3.62 -15.45
N ALA A 138 -1.31 2.43 -15.22
CA ALA A 138 -2.56 2.21 -14.51
C ALA A 138 -2.40 1.03 -13.56
N VAL A 139 -3.16 1.06 -12.47
CA VAL A 139 -3.30 -0.08 -11.56
C VAL A 139 -4.74 -0.56 -11.65
N ILE A 140 -4.92 -1.85 -11.85
CA ILE A 140 -6.22 -2.51 -11.96
C ILE A 140 -6.47 -3.27 -10.67
N ASP A 141 -7.59 -2.98 -10.01
CA ASP A 141 -8.16 -3.83 -8.97
C ASP A 141 -8.75 -5.07 -9.65
N LEU A 142 -8.25 -6.25 -9.30
CA LEU A 142 -8.57 -7.51 -9.99
C LEU A 142 -9.89 -8.13 -9.51
N ASP A 143 -10.43 -7.71 -8.37
CA ASP A 143 -11.72 -8.16 -7.87
C ASP A 143 -12.87 -7.49 -8.64
N THR A 144 -12.73 -6.19 -8.90
CA THR A 144 -13.71 -5.37 -9.63
C THR A 144 -13.40 -5.24 -11.11
N ASN A 145 -12.18 -5.62 -11.52
CA ASN A 145 -11.62 -5.44 -12.86
C ASN A 145 -11.72 -3.99 -13.35
N ARG A 146 -11.40 -3.04 -12.46
CA ARG A 146 -11.44 -1.59 -12.75
C ARG A 146 -10.12 -0.92 -12.41
N PRO A 147 -9.71 0.11 -13.16
CA PRO A 147 -8.54 0.88 -12.78
C PRO A 147 -8.81 1.64 -11.48
N THR A 148 -7.93 1.47 -10.50
CA THR A 148 -7.88 2.32 -9.28
C THR A 148 -7.24 3.66 -9.59
N CYS A 149 -6.34 3.70 -10.59
CA CYS A 149 -5.76 4.92 -11.13
C CYS A 149 -5.37 4.77 -12.61
N ASP A 150 -5.28 5.90 -13.32
CA ASP A 150 -4.59 6.09 -14.61
C ASP A 150 -3.77 7.37 -14.49
N ARG A 151 -2.45 7.29 -14.65
CA ARG A 151 -1.51 8.39 -14.42
C ARG A 151 -0.54 8.51 -15.59
N PHE A 152 -0.14 9.75 -15.87
CA PHE A 152 0.92 10.07 -16.83
C PHE A 152 1.90 11.05 -16.19
N LEU A 153 3.15 10.61 -16.03
CA LEU A 153 4.20 11.39 -15.40
C LEU A 153 5.25 11.77 -16.44
N SER A 154 5.45 13.07 -16.67
CA SER A 154 6.52 13.55 -17.55
C SER A 154 7.84 13.64 -16.81
N TYR A 155 8.93 13.29 -17.48
CA TYR A 155 10.30 13.48 -16.99
C TYR A 155 11.18 14.11 -18.07
N ARG A 156 12.38 14.55 -17.67
CA ARG A 156 13.34 15.21 -18.57
C ARG A 156 14.60 14.38 -18.77
N GLY A 157 15.05 14.31 -20.02
CA GLY A 157 16.25 13.64 -20.47
C GLY A 157 16.02 12.20 -20.94
N ASP A 158 16.86 11.75 -21.87
CA ASP A 158 16.90 10.37 -22.35
C ASP A 158 18.26 9.72 -21.99
N THR A 159 18.49 9.60 -20.68
CA THR A 159 19.68 8.95 -20.07
C THR A 159 19.25 7.88 -19.08
N ASP A 160 20.18 7.01 -18.70
CA ASP A 160 19.93 5.92 -17.75
C ASP A 160 19.47 6.48 -16.38
N GLU A 161 20.06 7.58 -15.92
CA GLU A 161 19.69 8.24 -14.67
C GLU A 161 18.30 8.90 -14.74
N ALA A 162 17.93 9.47 -15.90
CA ALA A 162 16.61 10.07 -16.09
C ALA A 162 15.51 9.00 -16.00
N TRP A 163 15.72 7.86 -16.67
CA TRP A 163 14.79 6.73 -16.65
C TRP A 163 14.72 6.09 -15.25
N SER A 164 15.86 5.90 -14.57
CA SER A 164 15.89 5.35 -13.21
C SER A 164 15.13 6.23 -12.21
N ARG A 165 15.32 7.56 -12.26
CA ARG A 165 14.56 8.49 -11.39
C ARG A 165 13.07 8.49 -11.71
N ALA A 166 12.71 8.43 -12.99
CA ALA A 166 11.31 8.35 -13.41
C ALA A 166 10.64 7.06 -12.90
N ALA A 167 11.35 5.93 -12.98
CA ALA A 167 10.90 4.63 -12.49
C ALA A 167 10.67 4.63 -10.96
N ALA A 168 11.65 5.11 -10.19
CA ALA A 168 11.54 5.21 -8.74
C ALA A 168 10.37 6.13 -8.31
N TYR A 169 10.20 7.26 -9.00
CA TYR A 169 9.09 8.17 -8.74
C TYR A 169 7.73 7.55 -9.11
N ALA A 170 7.65 6.83 -10.24
CA ALA A 170 6.42 6.12 -10.63
C ALA A 170 6.03 5.05 -9.60
N ALA A 171 6.98 4.27 -9.08
CA ALA A 171 6.71 3.28 -8.04
C ALA A 171 6.19 3.92 -6.75
N GLN A 172 6.78 5.03 -6.31
CA GLN A 172 6.29 5.80 -5.15
C GLN A 172 4.88 6.34 -5.39
N ASP A 173 4.60 6.85 -6.60
CA ASP A 173 3.28 7.37 -6.95
C ASP A 173 2.23 6.24 -6.99
N VAL A 174 2.58 5.06 -7.51
CA VAL A 174 1.74 3.85 -7.44
C VAL A 174 1.42 3.48 -5.99
N ALA A 175 2.44 3.32 -5.15
CA ALA A 175 2.27 2.90 -3.76
C ALA A 175 1.42 3.88 -2.96
N LYS A 176 1.56 5.18 -3.23
CA LYS A 176 0.90 6.24 -2.46
C LYS A 176 -0.51 6.57 -2.95
N HIS A 177 -0.78 6.43 -4.24
CA HIS A 177 -1.98 7.00 -4.86
C HIS A 177 -2.83 6.00 -5.65
N CYS A 178 -2.33 4.81 -5.93
CA CYS A 178 -3.02 3.83 -6.76
C CYS A 178 -3.39 2.54 -6.01
N LEU A 179 -2.76 2.27 -4.88
CA LEU A 179 -3.05 1.10 -4.05
C LEU A 179 -3.84 1.54 -2.82
N PRO A 180 -4.67 0.65 -2.24
CA PRO A 180 -5.36 0.94 -1.00
C PRO A 180 -4.34 1.27 0.10
N GLY A 181 -4.67 2.27 0.92
CA GLY A 181 -3.83 2.64 2.05
C GLY A 181 -3.78 1.55 3.13
N PRO A 182 -2.83 1.65 4.07
CA PRO A 182 -2.87 0.87 5.30
C PRO A 182 -4.16 1.07 6.10
#